data_AF-A0A7S2GXP0-F1
#
_entry.id   AF-A0A7S2GXP0-F1
#
_cell.length_a   1.000
_cell.length_b   1.000
_cell.length_c   1.000
_cell.angle_alpha   90.00
_cell.angle_beta   90.00
_cell.angle_gamma   90.00
#
_symmetry.space_group_name_H-M   'P 1'
#
loop_
_entity.id
_entity.type
_entity.pdbx_description
1 polymer ?
#
loop_
_entity_poly.entity_id
_entity_poly.type
_entity_poly.pdbx_seq_one_letter_code
_entity_poly.pdbx_strand_id
1 'polypeptide(L)'
;RNEYVLSEVGTTYHGNGRAASANTWRFDQFDSSVVSGVLDLLLARRRTSDLADPVWVTRVLSALINANDEGGLLIGNWSGDYEGGKAPWEWGSSSELFKVYNASGGREPVK
;
A
#
# COMPACT_ATOMS: atom_id res chain seq x y z
N ARG A 1 8.83 -16.07 11.67
CA ARG A 1 9.57 -15.00 10.94
C ARG A 1 9.51 -15.19 9.43
N ASN A 2 9.71 -16.41 8.91
CA ASN A 2 9.69 -16.65 7.46
C ASN A 2 8.39 -16.17 6.80
N GLU A 3 7.23 -16.54 7.34
CA GLU A 3 5.94 -16.09 6.80
C GLU A 3 5.76 -14.57 6.92
N TYR A 4 5.76 -14.02 8.13
CA TYR A 4 5.40 -12.62 8.40
C TYR A 4 6.47 -11.57 8.05
N VAL A 5 7.63 -11.97 7.53
CA VAL A 5 8.73 -11.04 7.20
C VAL A 5 9.35 -11.36 5.84
N LEU A 6 9.64 -12.64 5.57
CA LEU A 6 10.40 -13.04 4.39
C LEU A 6 9.52 -13.50 3.22
N SER A 7 8.25 -13.84 3.47
CA SER A 7 7.32 -14.19 2.40
C SER A 7 6.89 -12.93 1.66
N GLU A 8 7.16 -12.88 0.36
CA GLU A 8 6.73 -11.77 -0.51
C GLU A 8 5.38 -12.03 -1.17
N VAL A 9 4.79 -13.21 -0.95
CA VAL A 9 3.52 -13.61 -1.55
C VAL A 9 2.61 -14.10 -0.44
N GLY A 10 1.39 -13.57 -0.42
CA GLY A 10 0.37 -13.94 0.55
C GLY A 10 -0.99 -14.16 -0.11
N THR A 11 -1.98 -14.45 0.73
CA THR A 11 -3.35 -14.67 0.31
C THR A 11 -4.27 -13.70 1.05
N THR A 12 -5.11 -12.99 0.30
CA THR A 12 -6.16 -12.13 0.84
C THR A 12 -7.51 -12.81 0.67
N TYR A 13 -8.24 -12.93 1.78
CA TYR A 13 -9.56 -13.55 1.79
C TYR A 13 -10.64 -12.46 1.65
N HIS A 14 -11.65 -12.75 0.86
CA HIS A 14 -12.77 -11.85 0.57
C HIS A 14 -14.04 -12.66 0.29
N GLY A 15 -15.14 -11.99 -0.04
CA GLY A 15 -16.45 -12.62 -0.22
C GLY A 15 -17.27 -12.57 1.07
N ASN A 16 -18.03 -13.62 1.36
CA ASN A 16 -18.90 -13.69 2.53
C ASN A 16 -18.82 -15.06 3.22
N GLY A 17 -19.43 -15.19 4.41
CA GLY A 17 -19.35 -16.43 5.21
C GLY A 17 -19.91 -17.69 4.55
N ARG A 18 -20.66 -17.57 3.44
CA ARG A 18 -21.18 -18.71 2.66
C ARG A 18 -20.36 -19.01 1.40
N ALA A 19 -19.64 -18.01 0.90
CA ALA A 19 -18.83 -18.07 -0.30
C ALA A 19 -17.58 -17.22 -0.08
N ALA A 20 -16.57 -17.84 0.53
CA ALA A 20 -15.26 -17.23 0.70
C ALA A 20 -14.44 -17.43 -0.58
N SER A 21 -13.80 -16.36 -1.01
CA SER A 21 -12.86 -16.35 -2.13
C SER A 21 -11.51 -15.88 -1.62
N ALA A 22 -10.47 -16.20 -2.37
CA ALA A 22 -9.09 -15.88 -2.02
C ALA A 22 -8.37 -15.36 -3.26
N ASN A 23 -7.60 -14.30 -3.10
CA ASN A 23 -6.71 -13.77 -4.13
C ASN A 23 -5.27 -13.85 -3.65
N THR A 24 -4.37 -14.21 -4.55
CA THR A 24 -2.93 -14.04 -4.32
C THR A 24 -2.59 -12.55 -4.33
N TRP A 25 -1.84 -12.11 -3.33
CA TRP A 25 -1.28 -10.77 -3.28
C TRP A 25 0.24 -10.86 -3.19
N ARG A 26 0.95 -10.11 -4.03
CA ARG A 26 2.40 -10.00 -3.93
C ARG A 26 2.76 -8.74 -3.14
N PHE A 27 3.28 -8.94 -1.94
CA PHE A 27 3.79 -7.87 -1.09
C PHE A 27 5.02 -7.20 -1.72
N ASP A 28 5.87 -7.98 -2.40
CA ASP A 28 7.06 -7.53 -3.11
C ASP A 28 7.94 -6.58 -2.25
N GLN A 29 8.08 -6.85 -0.94
CA GLN A 29 8.76 -5.94 -0.02
C GLN A 29 10.26 -5.81 -0.28
N PHE A 30 10.88 -6.66 -1.12
CA PHE A 30 12.26 -6.50 -1.56
C PHE A 30 12.39 -5.77 -2.91
N ASP A 31 11.29 -5.44 -3.59
CA ASP A 31 11.31 -4.55 -4.76
C ASP A 31 11.67 -3.13 -4.30
N SER A 32 12.64 -2.52 -4.99
CA SER A 32 13.16 -1.20 -4.62
C SER A 32 12.12 -0.10 -4.66
N SER A 33 11.09 -0.23 -5.50
CA SER A 33 9.98 0.73 -5.56
C SER A 33 9.16 0.75 -4.27
N VAL A 34 9.00 -0.41 -3.62
CA VAL A 34 8.25 -0.55 -2.37
C VAL A 34 9.06 -0.01 -1.20
N VAL A 35 10.30 -0.47 -1.02
CA VAL A 35 11.14 -0.04 0.11
C VAL A 35 11.38 1.46 0.07
N SER A 36 11.76 2.00 -1.10
CA SER A 36 12.04 3.43 -1.24
C SER A 36 10.76 4.25 -1.04
N GLY A 37 9.65 3.84 -1.67
CA GLY A 37 8.38 4.55 -1.55
C GLY A 37 7.86 4.59 -0.11
N VAL A 38 7.96 3.49 0.64
CA VAL A 38 7.57 3.45 2.06
C VAL A 38 8.45 4.37 2.90
N LEU A 39 9.77 4.36 2.68
CA LEU A 39 10.71 5.22 3.41
C LEU A 39 10.48 6.70 3.09
N ASP A 40 10.23 7.05 1.82
CA ASP A 40 9.95 8.41 1.40
C ASP A 40 8.68 8.95 2.06
N LEU A 41 7.61 8.14 2.08
CA LEU A 41 6.36 8.48 2.77
C LEU A 41 6.57 8.69 4.29
N LEU A 42 7.36 7.85 4.94
CA LEU A 42 7.66 7.97 6.37
C LEU A 42 8.50 9.21 6.69
N LEU A 43 9.56 9.46 5.91
CA LEU A 43 10.49 10.58 6.11
C LEU A 43 9.86 11.93 5.79
N ALA A 44 8.83 11.97 4.94
CA ALA A 44 8.05 13.19 4.71
C ALA A 44 7.30 13.68 5.96
N ARG A 45 7.09 12.82 6.97
CA ARG A 45 6.25 13.17 8.13
C ARG A 45 7.01 13.52 9.41
N ARG A 46 8.20 12.93 9.69
CA ARG A 46 8.97 13.20 10.93
C ARG A 46 10.47 12.91 10.82
N ARG A 47 11.18 13.18 11.93
CA ARG A 47 12.62 12.96 12.09
C ARG A 47 12.93 11.47 12.21
N THR A 48 14.13 11.09 11.79
CA THR A 48 14.61 9.71 11.71
C THR A 48 14.61 8.94 13.05
N SER A 49 14.64 9.64 14.19
CA SER A 49 14.63 9.02 15.52
C SER A 49 13.33 8.26 15.82
N ASP A 50 12.21 8.70 15.25
CA ASP A 50 10.89 8.10 15.51
C ASP A 50 10.71 6.76 14.76
N LEU A 51 11.58 6.48 13.77
CA LEU A 51 11.55 5.24 12.99
C LEU A 51 11.94 3.99 13.79
N ALA A 52 12.53 4.17 14.97
CA ALA A 52 12.87 3.06 15.87
C ALA A 52 11.66 2.54 16.66
N ASP A 53 10.57 3.31 16.75
CA ASP A 53 9.36 2.91 17.47
C ASP A 53 8.34 2.27 16.50
N PRO A 54 8.11 0.95 16.57
CA PRO A 54 7.16 0.26 15.69
C PRO A 54 5.70 0.70 15.90
N VAL A 55 5.33 1.18 17.09
CA VAL A 55 3.98 1.69 17.36
C VAL A 55 3.75 2.97 16.58
N TRP A 56 4.73 3.87 16.65
CA TRP A 56 4.71 5.12 15.90
C TRP A 56 4.73 4.88 14.39
N VAL A 57 5.64 4.04 13.88
CA VAL A 57 5.76 3.72 12.45
C VAL A 57 4.44 3.15 11.92
N THR A 58 3.86 2.18 12.63
CA THR A 58 2.59 1.55 12.22
C THR A 58 1.46 2.57 12.16
N ARG A 59 1.35 3.45 13.16
CA ARG A 59 0.33 4.51 13.19
C ARG A 59 0.46 5.45 12.00
N VAL A 60 1.69 5.89 11.71
CA VAL A 60 1.93 6.83 10.61
C VAL A 60 1.71 6.19 9.24
N LEU A 61 2.14 4.93 9.05
CA LEU A 61 1.81 4.18 7.83
C LEU A 61 0.31 4.05 7.62
N SER A 62 -0.47 3.77 8.66
CA SER A 62 -1.94 3.63 8.51
C SER A 62 -2.61 4.88 7.95
N ALA A 63 -2.08 6.06 8.26
CA ALA A 63 -2.54 7.33 7.70
C ALA A 63 -1.99 7.56 6.28
N LEU A 64 -0.71 7.27 6.04
CA LEU A 64 -0.03 7.47 4.75
C LEU A 64 -0.49 6.54 3.63
N ILE A 65 -1.08 5.39 3.92
CA ILE A 65 -1.57 4.49 2.87
C ILE A 65 -2.82 5.07 2.17
N ASN A 66 -3.59 5.92 2.83
CA ASN A 66 -4.80 6.51 2.25
C ASN A 66 -4.63 8.02 1.95
N ALA A 67 -5.25 8.50 0.89
CA ALA A 67 -5.10 9.86 0.40
C ALA A 67 -6.10 10.88 0.98
N ASN A 68 -7.02 10.46 1.86
CA ASN A 68 -8.21 11.24 2.19
C ASN A 68 -7.92 12.54 2.95
N ASP A 69 -6.83 12.58 3.73
CA ASP A 69 -6.53 13.74 4.61
C ASP A 69 -5.14 14.34 4.34
N GLU A 70 -4.14 13.48 4.23
CA GLU A 70 -2.74 13.90 4.36
C GLU A 70 -1.91 13.60 3.09
N GLY A 71 -2.57 13.34 1.95
CA GLY A 71 -1.89 13.09 0.68
C GLY A 71 -1.08 11.78 0.66
N GLY A 72 -1.71 10.69 1.08
CA GLY A 72 -1.14 9.35 1.05
C GLY A 72 -1.21 8.63 -0.30
N LEU A 73 -0.92 7.33 -0.28
CA LEU A 73 -0.69 6.50 -1.46
C LEU A 73 -1.94 6.25 -2.32
N LEU A 74 -3.08 5.89 -1.71
CA LEU A 74 -4.25 5.36 -2.41
C LEU A 74 -5.49 6.24 -2.23
N ILE A 75 -6.23 6.46 -3.32
CA ILE A 75 -7.60 6.98 -3.27
C ILE A 75 -8.57 5.79 -3.21
N GLY A 76 -9.38 5.74 -2.15
CA GLY A 76 -10.43 4.73 -2.04
C GLY A 76 -11.64 5.09 -2.90
N ASN A 77 -12.09 4.16 -3.75
CA ASN A 77 -13.27 4.34 -4.59
C ASN A 77 -14.18 3.10 -4.57
N TRP A 78 -15.43 3.30 -4.14
CA TRP A 78 -16.49 2.27 -4.09
C TRP A 78 -17.71 2.64 -4.94
N SER A 79 -17.60 3.62 -5.83
CA SER A 79 -18.73 4.09 -6.65
C SER A 79 -19.18 3.06 -7.71
N GLY A 80 -18.30 2.15 -8.11
CA GLY A 80 -18.49 1.26 -9.27
C GLY A 80 -18.06 1.87 -10.61
N ASP A 81 -17.65 3.14 -10.61
CA ASP A 81 -17.05 3.83 -11.76
C ASP A 81 -15.59 4.16 -11.44
N TYR A 82 -14.69 3.59 -12.25
CA TYR A 82 -13.24 3.66 -12.09
C TYR A 82 -12.56 4.38 -13.26
N GLU A 83 -13.29 5.20 -14.00
CA GLU A 83 -12.71 5.98 -15.10
C GLU A 83 -11.50 6.82 -14.62
N GLY A 84 -10.41 6.76 -15.39
CA GLY A 84 -9.16 7.46 -15.07
C GLY A 84 -8.32 6.81 -13.96
N GLY A 85 -8.69 5.61 -13.52
CA GLY A 85 -7.91 4.77 -12.59
C GLY A 85 -7.99 3.30 -13.00
N LYS A 86 -7.73 2.41 -12.03
CA LYS A 86 -7.86 0.96 -12.20
C LYS A 86 -8.86 0.41 -11.18
N ALA A 87 -9.65 -0.58 -11.55
CA ALA A 87 -10.65 -1.10 -10.61
C ALA A 87 -9.96 -1.73 -9.38
N PRO A 88 -10.46 -1.50 -8.14
CA PRO A 88 -9.75 -1.89 -6.92
C PRO A 88 -9.37 -3.38 -6.83
N TRP A 89 -10.13 -4.26 -7.48
CA TRP A 89 -9.88 -5.71 -7.47
C TRP A 89 -8.87 -6.19 -8.52
N GLU A 90 -8.43 -5.33 -9.44
CA GLU A 90 -7.48 -5.70 -10.50
C GLU A 90 -6.02 -5.54 -10.07
N TRP A 91 -5.76 -4.87 -8.94
CA TRP A 91 -4.43 -4.76 -8.38
C TRP A 91 -3.98 -6.12 -7.83
N GLY A 92 -2.72 -6.49 -8.10
CA GLY A 92 -2.16 -7.79 -7.68
C GLY A 92 -0.88 -7.70 -6.87
N SER A 93 -0.29 -6.51 -6.74
CA SER A 93 0.92 -6.31 -5.93
C SER A 93 1.08 -4.91 -5.37
N SER A 94 1.79 -4.82 -4.25
CA SER A 94 2.19 -3.52 -3.67
C SER A 94 3.19 -2.79 -4.58
N SER A 95 4.07 -3.52 -5.27
CA SER A 95 5.05 -2.93 -6.19
C SER A 95 4.38 -2.21 -7.38
N GLU A 96 3.24 -2.70 -7.86
CA GLU A 96 2.50 -2.05 -8.93
C GLU A 96 2.00 -0.66 -8.49
N LEU A 97 1.42 -0.59 -7.28
CA LEU A 97 0.94 0.64 -6.67
C LEU A 97 2.08 1.65 -6.49
N PHE A 98 3.19 1.23 -5.88
CA PHE A 98 4.34 2.11 -5.69
C PHE A 98 4.99 2.55 -7.00
N LYS A 99 5.00 1.72 -8.05
CA LYS A 99 5.50 2.12 -9.38
C LYS A 99 4.64 3.22 -9.99
N VAL A 100 3.31 3.12 -9.89
CA VAL A 100 2.39 4.17 -10.37
C VAL A 100 2.59 5.46 -9.56
N TYR A 101 2.67 5.35 -8.24
CA TYR A 101 2.92 6.50 -7.36
C TYR A 101 4.27 7.18 -7.64
N ASN A 102 5.33 6.40 -7.80
CA ASN A 102 6.67 6.93 -8.07
C ASN A 102 6.76 7.54 -9.47
N ALA A 103 6.01 7.04 -10.45
CA ALA A 103 5.95 7.63 -11.79
C ALA A 103 5.32 9.04 -11.79
N SER A 104 4.49 9.38 -10.80
CA SER A 104 3.98 10.74 -10.58
C SER A 104 4.97 11.65 -9.82
N GLY A 105 6.16 11.13 -9.50
CA GLY A 105 7.13 11.80 -8.65
C GLY A 105 6.73 11.77 -7.16
N GLY A 106 5.86 10.85 -6.76
CA GLY A 106 5.39 10.69 -5.38
C GLY A 106 4.49 11.83 -4.94
N ARG A 107 3.61 12.32 -5.82
CA ARG A 107 2.74 13.48 -5.58
C ARG A 107 1.27 13.18 -5.82
N GLU A 108 0.98 12.39 -6.84
CA GLU A 108 -0.37 12.02 -7.19
C GLU A 108 -0.69 10.64 -6.60
N PRO A 109 -1.74 10.52 -5.77
CA PRO A 109 -2.21 9.25 -5.28
C PRO A 109 -2.66 8.32 -6.41
N VAL A 110 -2.54 7.02 -6.18
CA VAL A 110 -2.99 5.98 -7.10
C VAL A 110 -4.51 5.83 -6.99
N LYS A 111 -5.17 5.74 -8.15
CA LYS A 111 -6.62 5.55 -8.30
C LYS A 111 -6.95 4.13 -8.72
#